data_AF-A0A359AV69-F1
#
_entry.id   AF-A0A359AV69-F1
#
_cell.length_a   1.000
_cell.length_b   1.000
_cell.length_c   1.000
_cell.angle_alpha   90.00
_cell.angle_beta   90.00
_cell.angle_gamma   90.00
#
_symmetry.space_group_name_H-M   'P 1'
#
loop_
_entity.id
_entity.type
_entity.pdbx_description
1 polymer ?
#
loop_
_entity_poly.entity_id
_entity_poly.type
_entity_poly.pdbx_seq_one_letter_code
_entity_poly.pdbx_strand_id
1 'polypeptide(L)' 'YHPSPAVKLTDARIVGPSGSVYYGEMRKRDAEDVFIEPKGVWPTDHKGNFVTFRLAVRE' A
#
# COMPACT_ATOMS: atom_id res chain seq x y z
N TYR A 1 -8.14 7.88 -6.98
CA TYR A 1 -9.19 8.79 -6.47
C TYR A 1 -9.42 9.88 -7.51
N HIS A 2 -10.64 10.41 -7.64
CA HIS A 2 -10.89 11.54 -8.55
C HIS A 2 -10.19 12.79 -7.99
N PRO A 3 -9.35 13.52 -8.76
CA PRO A 3 -8.73 14.75 -8.30
C PRO A 3 -9.79 15.75 -7.82
N SER A 4 -9.67 16.25 -6.60
CA SER A 4 -10.60 17.23 -6.05
C SER A 4 -9.85 18.15 -5.09
N PRO A 5 -10.08 19.47 -5.13
CA PRO A 5 -9.49 20.40 -4.17
C PRO A 5 -9.84 20.10 -2.72
N ALA A 6 -10.92 19.34 -2.46
CA ALA A 6 -11.37 18.97 -1.12
C ALA A 6 -10.56 17.82 -0.49
N VAL A 7 -9.74 17.10 -1.26
CA VAL A 7 -8.95 15.95 -0.80
C VAL A 7 -7.49 16.11 -1.21
N LYS A 8 -6.60 16.11 -0.22
CA LYS A 8 -5.16 16.12 -0.43
C LYS A 8 -4.58 14.77 -0.03
N LEU A 9 -3.94 14.08 -0.96
CA LEU A 9 -3.13 12.90 -0.67
C LEU A 9 -1.94 13.32 0.22
N THR A 10 -1.73 12.61 1.33
CA THR A 10 -0.62 12.89 2.26
C THR A 10 0.35 11.74 2.43
N ASP A 11 -0.11 10.50 2.25
CA ASP A 11 0.75 9.30 2.32
C ASP A 11 0.14 8.17 1.49
N ALA A 12 1.00 7.33 0.91
CA ALA A 12 0.61 6.14 0.17
C ALA A 12 1.64 5.04 0.40
N ARG A 13 1.18 3.87 0.84
CA ARG A 13 2.02 2.70 1.12
C ARG A 13 1.34 1.43 0.65
N ILE A 14 2.11 0.38 0.43
CA ILE A 14 1.59 -0.96 0.17
C ILE A 14 1.47 -1.71 1.48
N VAL A 15 0.30 -2.30 1.78
CA VAL A 15 0.12 -3.22 2.90
C VAL A 15 0.17 -4.65 2.39
N GLY A 16 1.05 -5.44 2.99
CA GLY A 16 1.31 -6.82 2.58
C GLY A 16 2.82 -7.13 2.56
N PRO A 17 3.20 -8.36 2.20
CA PRO A 17 4.59 -8.79 2.15
C PRO A 17 5.39 -7.89 1.19
N SER A 18 6.60 -7.49 1.55
CA SER A 18 7.46 -6.76 0.62
C SER A 18 7.95 -7.62 -0.56
N GLY A 19 7.99 -8.93 -0.36
CA GLY A 19 8.34 -9.91 -1.37
C GLY A 19 7.17 -10.38 -2.24
N SER A 20 7.51 -11.11 -3.29
CA SER A 20 6.58 -11.80 -4.17
C SER A 20 7.05 -13.24 -4.38
N VAL A 21 6.09 -14.15 -4.58
CA VAL A 21 6.41 -15.54 -4.88
C VAL A 21 6.53 -15.70 -6.39
N TYR A 22 7.69 -16.15 -6.86
CA TYR A 22 7.95 -16.51 -8.25
C TYR A 22 8.33 -17.98 -8.30
N TYR A 23 7.68 -18.77 -9.15
CA TYR A 23 7.99 -20.19 -9.34
C TYR A 23 8.03 -21.01 -8.03
N GLY A 24 7.19 -20.66 -7.05
CA GLY A 24 7.14 -21.32 -5.74
C GLY A 24 8.17 -20.83 -4.71
N GLU A 25 8.98 -19.83 -5.04
CA GLU A 25 9.99 -19.27 -4.13
C GLU A 25 9.70 -17.80 -3.77
N MET A 26 9.85 -17.45 -2.50
CA MET A 26 9.79 -16.06 -2.05
C MET A 26 11.02 -15.30 -2.55
N ARG A 27 10.81 -14.25 -3.35
CA ARG A 27 11.84 -13.30 -3.75
C ARG A 27 11.70 -12.01 -2.97
N LYS A 28 12.84 -11.41 -2.64
CA LYS A 28 12.89 -10.08 -2.01
C LYS A 28 12.39 -9.01 -2.98
N ARG A 29 11.92 -7.91 -2.41
CA ARG A 29 11.38 -6.74 -3.11
C ARG A 29 12.35 -6.20 -4.17
N ASP A 30 11.81 -5.95 -5.37
CA ASP A 30 12.42 -5.17 -6.46
C ASP A 30 11.71 -3.81 -6.70
N ALA A 31 10.68 -3.50 -5.90
CA ALA A 31 9.95 -2.24 -5.90
C ALA A 31 10.59 -1.15 -5.01
N GLU A 32 10.40 0.11 -5.43
CA GLU A 32 10.76 1.30 -4.66
C GLU A 32 9.66 1.72 -3.66
N ASP A 33 8.47 1.13 -3.77
CA ASP A 33 7.34 1.42 -2.87
C ASP A 33 7.66 1.15 -1.40
N VAL A 34 7.04 1.91 -0.51
CA VAL A 34 7.14 1.72 0.93
C VAL A 34 6.09 0.71 1.38
N PHE A 35 6.53 -0.32 2.12
CA PHE A 35 5.67 -1.39 2.59
C PHE A 35 5.36 -1.26 4.08
N ILE A 36 4.11 -1.59 4.43
CA ILE A 36 3.68 -1.96 5.76
C ILE A 36 3.60 -3.50 5.76
N GLU A 37 4.65 -4.14 6.26
CA GLU A 37 4.73 -5.59 6.27
C GLU A 37 3.80 -6.22 7.34
N PRO A 38 3.24 -7.40 7.06
CA PRO A 38 2.36 -8.06 8.02
C PRO A 38 3.16 -8.63 9.19
N LYS A 39 2.52 -8.65 10.37
CA LYS A 39 3.08 -9.29 11.58
C LYS A 39 3.00 -10.83 11.55
N GLY A 40 2.32 -11.39 10.56
CA GLY A 40 2.07 -12.83 10.43
C GLY A 40 1.84 -13.22 8.97
N VAL A 41 1.27 -14.41 8.76
CA VAL A 41 1.01 -14.92 7.40
C VAL A 41 0.03 -14.01 6.67
N TRP A 42 0.40 -13.60 5.47
CA TRP A 42 -0.48 -12.83 4.60
C TRP A 42 -1.50 -13.75 3.93
N PRO A 43 -2.82 -13.49 4.06
CA PRO A 43 -3.83 -14.47 3.73
C PRO A 43 -4.21 -14.52 2.24
N THR A 44 -3.73 -13.58 1.42
CA THR A 44 -4.10 -13.44 0.00
C THR A 44 -2.88 -13.23 -0.88
N ASP A 45 -2.94 -13.58 -2.16
CA ASP A 45 -1.94 -13.21 -3.16
C ASP A 45 -1.99 -11.72 -3.54
N HIS A 46 -3.12 -11.06 -3.27
CA HIS A 46 -3.29 -9.61 -3.43
C HIS A 46 -2.59 -8.81 -2.32
N LYS A 47 -2.03 -7.65 -2.69
CA LYS A 47 -1.53 -6.61 -1.78
C LYS A 47 -2.49 -5.41 -1.79
N GLY A 48 -2.53 -4.63 -0.72
CA GLY A 48 -3.42 -3.49 -0.60
C GLY A 48 -2.71 -2.15 -0.75
N ASN A 49 -3.37 -1.16 -1.36
CA ASN A 49 -2.95 0.23 -1.30
C ASN A 49 -3.52 0.87 -0.03
N PHE A 50 -2.64 1.30 0.88
CA PHE A 50 -3.02 2.04 2.08
C PHE A 50 -2.71 3.52 1.89
N VAL A 51 -3.76 4.31 1.72
CA VAL A 51 -3.65 5.71 1.29
C VAL A 51 -4.32 6.61 2.31
N THR A 52 -3.61 7.65 2.75
CA THR A 52 -4.11 8.63 3.70
C THR A 52 -4.39 9.96 3.00
N PHE A 53 -5.57 10.51 3.25
CA PHE A 53 -6.00 11.80 2.72
C PHE A 53 -6.30 12.77 3.86
N ARG A 54 -5.93 14.02 3.65
CA ARG A 54 -6.46 15.14 4.42
C ARG A 54 -7.69 15.68 3.70
N LEU A 55 -8.79 15.78 4.43
CA LEU A 55 -10.01 16.42 3.95
C LEU A 55 -9.96 17.91 4.27
N ALA A 56 -10.23 18.76 3.28
CA ALA A 56 -10.54 20.16 3.52
C ALA A 56 -12.04 20.27 3.81
N VAL A 57 -12.39 20.26 5.09
CA VAL A 57 -13.76 20.60 5.52
C VAL A 57 -13.87 22.12 5.43
N ARG A 58 -14.82 22.62 4.66
CA ARG A 58 -15.22 24.03 4.74
C ARG A 58 -16.09 24.16 5.98
N GLU A 59 -15.70 25.05 6.90
CA GLU A 59 -16.56 25.50 8.01
C GLU A 59 -17.79 26.25 7.49
#